data_AF-A0A2E2H8N1-F1
#
_entry.id   AF-A0A2E2H8N1-F1
#
_cell.length_a   1.000
_cell.length_b   1.000
_cell.length_c   1.000
_cell.angle_alpha   90.00
_cell.angle_beta   90.00
_cell.angle_gamma   90.00
#
_symmetry.space_group_name_H-M   'P 1'
#
loop_
_entity.id
_entity.type
_entity.pdbx_description
1 polymer ?
#
loop_
_entity_poly.entity_id
_entity_poly.type
_entity_poly.pdbx_seq_one_letter_code
_entity_poly.pdbx_strand_id
1 'polypeptide(L)'
;MSNLALQVKDDIVAKIKNDQLVLPTLPEIALQVQEIAEDAATTIPQLTKIIAQDPAMTARIIKVTNSPLIRTSSPVTDLNTAISRLGIDFTSNLCVGLAMEQMFQATHDIIDKRMRSCWSRAMEVAATCQVLARHYTRLQPDQALLAGLIHQIGMLPILSYAEDNADLLHDSISLDLVLEKLHPSLGSYILRSWDFQPDLALVPKEYLNLKHTADSADYTDLVQVATLQSYAGSDHPLGKVNRTELGSFQRLGLAADEEVTQLEALSEEMEATQNALGM
;
A
#
# COMPACT_ATOMS: atom_id res chain seq x y z
N MET A 1 -17.76 21.03 7.59
CA MET A 1 -16.47 21.29 6.90
C MET A 1 -16.13 22.74 7.15
N SER A 2 -14.88 23.05 7.53
CA SER A 2 -14.40 24.44 7.56
C SER A 2 -14.49 25.04 6.15
N ASN A 3 -14.63 26.36 6.04
CA ASN A 3 -14.66 27.05 4.74
C ASN A 3 -13.37 26.78 3.94
N LEU A 4 -12.23 26.72 4.64
CA LEU A 4 -10.92 26.42 4.08
C LEU A 4 -10.86 25.01 3.46
N ALA A 5 -11.32 23.96 4.16
CA ALA A 5 -11.30 22.60 3.62
C ALA A 5 -12.17 22.45 2.36
N LEU A 6 -13.30 23.17 2.30
CA LEU A 6 -14.16 23.15 1.11
C LEU A 6 -13.48 23.83 -0.08
N GLN A 7 -12.89 25.01 0.14
CA GLN A 7 -12.16 25.77 -0.88
C GLN A 7 -10.96 24.99 -1.43
N VAL A 8 -10.12 24.43 -0.55
CA VAL A 8 -8.96 23.62 -0.95
C VAL A 8 -9.40 22.40 -1.73
N LYS A 9 -10.45 21.71 -1.28
CA LYS A 9 -10.97 20.54 -1.98
C LYS A 9 -11.46 20.90 -3.39
N ASP A 10 -12.17 22.01 -3.54
CA ASP A 10 -12.64 22.48 -4.85
C ASP A 10 -11.47 22.93 -5.75
N ASP A 11 -10.43 23.55 -5.18
CA ASP A 11 -9.20 23.92 -5.90
C ASP A 11 -8.42 22.69 -6.40
N ILE A 12 -8.18 21.69 -5.54
CA ILE A 12 -7.51 20.45 -5.94
C ILE A 12 -8.30 19.74 -7.04
N VAL A 13 -9.63 19.66 -6.93
CA VAL A 13 -10.49 19.07 -7.96
C VAL A 13 -10.43 19.85 -9.28
N ALA A 14 -10.42 21.19 -9.22
CA ALA A 14 -10.26 22.03 -10.40
C ALA A 14 -8.88 21.83 -11.06
N LYS A 15 -7.82 21.76 -10.26
CA LYS A 15 -6.46 21.47 -10.73
C LYS A 15 -6.35 20.10 -11.38
N ILE A 16 -7.00 19.07 -10.84
CA ILE A 16 -7.08 17.74 -11.48
C ILE A 16 -7.77 17.84 -12.84
N LYS A 17 -8.93 18.50 -12.92
CA LYS A 17 -9.70 18.62 -14.17
C LYS A 17 -8.98 19.41 -15.27
N ASN A 18 -8.07 20.29 -14.88
CA ASN A 18 -7.31 21.15 -15.79
C ASN A 18 -5.89 20.65 -16.03
N ASP A 19 -5.52 19.44 -15.55
CA ASP A 19 -4.16 18.88 -15.62
C ASP A 19 -3.08 19.81 -15.01
N GLN A 20 -3.45 20.52 -13.94
CA GLN A 20 -2.60 21.48 -13.22
C GLN A 20 -2.15 20.98 -11.85
N LEU A 21 -2.69 19.85 -11.37
CA LEU A 21 -2.19 19.21 -10.16
C LEU A 21 -0.92 18.46 -10.50
N VAL A 22 0.16 18.72 -9.77
CA VAL A 22 1.40 17.94 -9.89
C VAL A 22 1.12 16.55 -9.36
N LEU A 23 0.96 15.59 -10.26
CA LEU A 23 0.83 14.19 -9.93
C LEU A 23 2.23 13.59 -9.77
N PRO A 24 2.39 12.65 -8.83
CA PRO A 24 3.63 11.92 -8.75
C PRO A 24 3.88 11.13 -10.04
N THR A 25 5.15 11.03 -10.43
CA THR A 25 5.59 10.14 -11.51
C THR A 25 6.02 8.79 -10.93
N LEU A 26 5.68 7.71 -11.62
CA LEU A 26 6.16 6.38 -11.26
C LEU A 26 7.71 6.36 -11.29
N PRO A 27 8.39 5.87 -10.25
CA PRO A 27 9.85 5.76 -10.26
C PRO A 27 10.36 4.91 -11.42
N GLU A 28 11.47 5.30 -12.04
CA GLU A 28 12.00 4.64 -13.24
C GLU A 28 12.24 3.14 -13.03
N ILE A 29 12.75 2.75 -11.85
CA ILE A 29 12.96 1.33 -11.51
C ILE A 29 11.65 0.55 -11.43
N ALA A 30 10.56 1.15 -10.96
CA ALA A 30 9.25 0.51 -10.93
C ALA A 30 8.69 0.31 -12.33
N LEU A 31 8.85 1.32 -13.21
CA LEU A 31 8.46 1.22 -14.62
C LEU A 31 9.23 0.11 -15.34
N GLN A 32 10.56 0.09 -15.22
CA GLN A 32 11.40 -0.92 -15.85
C GLN A 32 11.07 -2.34 -15.35
N VAL A 33 10.77 -2.49 -14.07
CA VAL A 33 10.39 -3.81 -13.51
C VAL A 33 9.00 -4.23 -13.95
N GLN A 34 8.05 -3.31 -14.08
CA GLN A 34 6.71 -3.59 -14.62
C GLN A 34 6.79 -4.05 -16.08
N GLU A 35 7.54 -3.35 -16.93
CA GLU A 35 7.76 -3.73 -18.33
C GLU A 35 8.35 -5.14 -18.46
N ILE A 36 9.30 -5.49 -17.60
CA ILE A 36 9.90 -6.83 -17.56
C ILE A 36 8.92 -7.87 -17.01
N ALA A 37 8.12 -7.55 -15.99
CA ALA A 37 7.17 -8.49 -15.42
C ALA A 37 6.02 -8.86 -16.39
N GLU A 38 5.67 -7.96 -17.31
CA GLU A 38 4.66 -8.20 -18.34
C GLU A 38 5.17 -9.09 -19.49
N ASP A 39 6.48 -9.23 -19.67
CA ASP A 39 7.08 -10.13 -20.65
C ASP A 39 7.14 -11.58 -20.13
N ALA A 40 6.32 -12.45 -20.72
CA ALA A 40 6.29 -13.88 -20.39
C ALA A 40 7.61 -14.62 -20.68
N ALA A 41 8.54 -14.02 -21.45
CA ALA A 41 9.86 -14.56 -21.72
C ALA A 41 10.93 -14.08 -20.71
N THR A 42 10.53 -13.32 -19.69
CA THR A 42 11.46 -12.76 -18.70
C THR A 42 12.20 -13.84 -17.92
N THR A 43 13.49 -13.55 -17.69
CA THR A 43 14.40 -14.43 -16.97
C THR A 43 14.92 -13.76 -15.70
N ILE A 44 15.24 -14.58 -14.69
CA ILE A 44 15.84 -14.12 -13.42
C ILE A 44 17.07 -13.21 -13.63
N PRO A 45 18.01 -13.51 -14.55
CA PRO A 45 19.15 -12.63 -14.81
C PRO A 45 18.76 -11.23 -15.32
N GLN A 46 17.70 -11.11 -16.12
CA GLN A 46 17.21 -9.80 -16.61
C GLN A 46 16.70 -8.96 -15.45
N LEU A 47 15.84 -9.54 -14.59
CA LEU A 47 15.33 -8.83 -13.40
C LEU A 47 16.46 -8.49 -12.41
N THR A 48 17.40 -9.41 -12.21
CA THR A 48 18.60 -9.19 -11.37
C THR A 48 19.38 -7.97 -11.85
N LYS A 49 19.56 -7.81 -13.17
CA LYS A 49 20.34 -6.70 -13.75
C LYS A 49 19.70 -5.33 -13.52
N ILE A 50 18.37 -5.26 -13.46
CA ILE A 50 17.65 -4.01 -13.16
C ILE A 50 17.80 -3.69 -11.68
N ILE A 51 17.38 -4.63 -10.81
CA ILE A 51 17.34 -4.39 -9.37
C ILE A 51 18.74 -4.17 -8.78
N ALA A 52 19.77 -4.83 -9.32
CA ALA A 52 21.15 -4.65 -8.87
C ALA A 52 21.71 -3.22 -9.08
N GLN A 53 21.04 -2.38 -9.87
CA GLN A 53 21.43 -0.97 -10.03
C GLN A 53 21.11 -0.13 -8.79
N ASP A 54 20.19 -0.62 -7.94
CA ASP A 54 19.86 -0.01 -6.65
C ASP A 54 20.32 -0.93 -5.49
N PRO A 55 21.46 -0.61 -4.84
CA PRO A 55 21.97 -1.38 -3.72
C PRO A 55 21.03 -1.41 -2.50
N ALA A 56 20.27 -0.33 -2.26
CA ALA A 56 19.34 -0.26 -1.14
C ALA A 56 18.15 -1.20 -1.38
N MET A 57 17.60 -1.18 -2.59
CA MET A 57 16.55 -2.11 -3.00
C MET A 57 17.01 -3.57 -2.96
N THR A 58 18.22 -3.84 -3.46
CA THR A 58 18.85 -5.17 -3.41
C THR A 58 18.94 -5.67 -1.96
N ALA A 59 19.44 -4.85 -1.04
CA ALA A 59 19.56 -5.20 0.37
C ALA A 59 18.19 -5.49 1.00
N ARG A 60 17.15 -4.71 0.67
CA ARG A 60 15.79 -4.92 1.19
C ARG A 60 15.16 -6.21 0.67
N ILE A 61 15.31 -6.53 -0.61
CA ILE A 61 14.81 -7.81 -1.17
C ILE A 61 15.49 -9.00 -0.50
N ILE A 62 16.81 -8.92 -0.26
CA ILE A 62 17.53 -9.95 0.49
C ILE A 62 17.02 -10.04 1.94
N LYS A 63 16.75 -8.90 2.61
CA LYS A 63 16.17 -8.86 3.96
C LYS A 63 14.80 -9.53 4.00
N VAL A 64 13.92 -9.22 3.04
CA VAL A 64 12.59 -9.84 2.90
C VAL A 64 12.69 -11.34 2.67
N THR A 65 13.62 -11.78 1.82
CA THR A 65 13.83 -13.22 1.56
C THR A 65 14.30 -14.00 2.79
N ASN A 66 15.02 -13.33 3.70
CA ASN A 66 15.50 -13.91 4.96
C ASN A 66 14.52 -13.75 6.13
N SER A 67 13.33 -13.17 5.88
CA SER A 67 12.29 -13.04 6.89
C SER A 67 11.79 -14.42 7.36
N PRO A 68 11.28 -14.54 8.60
CA PRO A 68 10.69 -15.79 9.11
C PRO A 68 9.68 -16.46 8.18
N LEU A 69 9.01 -15.67 7.34
CA LEU A 69 7.98 -16.07 6.38
C LEU A 69 8.53 -16.88 5.22
N ILE A 70 9.74 -16.54 4.76
CA ILE A 70 10.32 -17.02 3.50
C ILE A 70 11.58 -17.85 3.78
N ARG A 71 12.26 -17.60 4.91
CA ARG A 71 13.55 -18.21 5.22
C ARG A 71 13.44 -19.74 5.27
N THR A 72 14.46 -20.37 4.71
CA THR A 72 14.73 -21.80 4.85
C THR A 72 15.98 -22.00 5.71
N SER A 73 16.48 -23.24 5.79
CA SER A 73 17.61 -23.65 6.63
C SER A 73 18.90 -22.85 6.43
N SER A 74 19.05 -22.13 5.30
CA SER A 74 20.25 -21.33 5.00
C SER A 74 19.90 -19.92 4.51
N PRO A 75 20.54 -18.88 5.09
CA PRO A 75 20.29 -17.49 4.72
C PRO A 75 20.73 -17.21 3.28
N VAL A 76 19.98 -16.35 2.60
CA VAL A 76 20.31 -15.81 1.28
C VAL A 76 21.26 -14.63 1.43
N THR A 77 22.33 -14.60 0.63
CA THR A 77 23.31 -13.50 0.66
C THR A 77 23.45 -12.77 -0.68
N ASP A 78 22.77 -13.22 -1.73
CA ASP A 78 22.85 -12.63 -3.06
C ASP A 78 21.47 -12.48 -3.72
N LEU A 79 21.36 -11.51 -4.62
CA LEU A 79 20.10 -11.15 -5.26
C LEU A 79 19.57 -12.23 -6.20
N ASN A 80 20.45 -12.95 -6.92
CA ASN A 80 20.01 -13.96 -7.88
C ASN A 80 19.32 -15.14 -7.15
N THR A 81 19.91 -15.59 -6.05
CA THR A 81 19.30 -16.58 -5.14
C THR A 81 18.01 -16.04 -4.52
N ALA A 82 17.96 -14.75 -4.16
CA ALA A 82 16.74 -14.14 -3.64
C ALA A 82 15.59 -14.21 -4.64
N ILE A 83 15.82 -13.75 -5.88
CA ILE A 83 14.82 -13.77 -6.95
C ILE A 83 14.44 -15.21 -7.31
N SER A 84 15.40 -16.15 -7.33
CA SER A 84 15.13 -17.56 -7.58
C SER A 84 14.22 -18.19 -6.52
N ARG A 85 14.28 -17.72 -5.27
CA ARG A 85 13.43 -18.19 -4.17
C ARG A 85 12.05 -17.53 -4.15
N LEU A 86 12.02 -16.22 -4.37
CA LEU A 86 10.77 -15.44 -4.36
C LEU A 86 9.94 -15.68 -5.63
N GLY A 87 10.60 -15.95 -6.75
CA GLY A 87 10.01 -15.90 -8.07
C GLY A 87 10.07 -14.48 -8.66
N ILE A 88 9.88 -14.40 -9.98
CA ILE A 88 9.89 -13.16 -10.75
C ILE A 88 8.74 -12.26 -10.29
N ASP A 89 7.50 -12.76 -10.31
CA ASP A 89 6.30 -11.97 -10.00
C ASP A 89 6.35 -11.33 -8.60
N PHE A 90 6.67 -12.14 -7.58
CA PHE A 90 6.78 -11.63 -6.21
C PHE A 90 7.89 -10.58 -6.08
N THR A 91 9.05 -10.83 -6.69
CA THR A 91 10.16 -9.87 -6.65
C THR A 91 9.76 -8.57 -7.36
N SER A 92 9.10 -8.66 -8.51
CA SER A 92 8.66 -7.50 -9.28
C SER A 92 7.66 -6.66 -8.49
N ASN A 93 6.62 -7.28 -7.92
CA ASN A 93 5.63 -6.59 -7.11
C ASN A 93 6.22 -5.98 -5.84
N LEU A 94 7.14 -6.69 -5.18
CA LEU A 94 7.89 -6.16 -4.05
C LEU A 94 8.74 -4.96 -4.46
N CYS A 95 9.48 -5.07 -5.56
CA CYS A 95 10.32 -3.98 -6.08
C CYS A 95 9.50 -2.73 -6.40
N VAL A 96 8.39 -2.88 -7.13
CA VAL A 96 7.47 -1.78 -7.45
C VAL A 96 6.96 -1.15 -6.15
N GLY A 97 6.48 -1.97 -5.21
CA GLY A 97 6.01 -1.50 -3.92
C GLY A 97 7.07 -0.72 -3.13
N LEU A 98 8.29 -1.26 -3.01
CA LEU A 98 9.38 -0.61 -2.28
C LEU A 98 9.90 0.65 -2.98
N ALA A 99 9.84 0.72 -4.32
CA ALA A 99 10.19 1.92 -5.07
C ALA A 99 9.28 3.11 -4.72
N MET A 100 8.01 2.84 -4.37
CA MET A 100 7.07 3.89 -3.94
C MET A 100 7.53 4.62 -2.69
N GLU A 101 8.32 4.00 -1.82
CA GLU A 101 8.84 4.64 -0.59
C GLU A 101 9.55 5.96 -0.88
N GLN A 102 10.29 6.01 -1.99
CA GLN A 102 11.07 7.20 -2.39
C GLN A 102 10.17 8.41 -2.64
N MET A 103 8.88 8.20 -2.87
CA MET A 103 7.89 9.23 -3.15
C MET A 103 7.28 9.83 -1.88
N PHE A 104 7.43 9.17 -0.73
CA PHE A 104 6.95 9.62 0.58
C PHE A 104 8.00 10.48 1.30
N GLN A 105 8.50 11.51 0.62
CA GLN A 105 9.49 12.45 1.15
C GLN A 105 9.06 13.89 0.86
N ALA A 106 9.21 14.77 1.85
CA ALA A 106 8.94 16.20 1.70
C ALA A 106 10.10 17.03 2.22
N THR A 107 10.18 18.29 1.79
CA THR A 107 11.22 19.22 2.24
C THR A 107 10.87 19.85 3.58
N HIS A 108 9.58 19.99 3.88
CA HIS A 108 9.07 20.60 5.09
C HIS A 108 8.80 19.55 6.19
N ASP A 109 9.41 19.72 7.37
CA ASP A 109 9.39 18.75 8.49
C ASP A 109 7.99 18.23 8.88
N ILE A 110 6.99 19.12 8.92
CA ILE A 110 5.60 18.77 9.27
C ILE A 110 5.00 17.79 8.24
N ILE A 111 5.23 18.05 6.95
CA ILE A 111 4.73 17.21 5.86
C ILE A 111 5.56 15.93 5.78
N ASP A 112 6.87 15.99 5.96
CA ASP A 112 7.74 14.81 5.96
C ASP A 112 7.34 13.81 7.05
N LYS A 113 7.04 14.28 8.26
CA LYS A 113 6.48 13.43 9.33
C LYS A 113 5.17 12.76 8.93
N ARG A 114 4.27 13.49 8.26
CA ARG A 114 2.99 12.95 7.79
C ARG A 114 3.21 11.91 6.69
N MET A 115 4.07 12.18 5.71
CA MET A 115 4.43 11.23 4.65
C MET A 115 5.04 9.94 5.21
N ARG A 116 6.00 10.04 6.14
CA ARG A 116 6.58 8.87 6.81
C ARG A 116 5.54 8.07 7.59
N SER A 117 4.58 8.74 8.24
CA SER A 117 3.50 8.06 8.95
C SER A 117 2.53 7.36 8.00
N CYS A 118 2.23 7.97 6.84
CA CYS A 118 1.45 7.32 5.77
C CYS A 118 2.18 6.09 5.23
N TRP A 119 3.48 6.20 4.96
CA TRP A 119 4.29 5.07 4.51
C TRP A 119 4.32 3.93 5.53
N SER A 120 4.59 4.24 6.80
CA SER A 120 4.59 3.27 7.89
C SER A 120 3.24 2.52 8.02
N ARG A 121 2.12 3.23 7.85
CA ARG A 121 0.78 2.62 7.78
C ARG A 121 0.64 1.68 6.58
N ALA A 122 1.05 2.14 5.39
CA ALA A 122 0.97 1.33 4.18
C ALA A 122 1.78 0.04 4.32
N MET A 123 2.93 0.08 4.99
CA MET A 123 3.74 -1.09 5.31
C MET A 123 3.01 -2.09 6.22
N GLU A 124 2.40 -1.60 7.31
CA GLU A 124 1.60 -2.42 8.24
C GLU A 124 0.44 -3.09 7.51
N VAL A 125 -0.35 -2.31 6.76
CA VAL A 125 -1.49 -2.81 5.99
C VAL A 125 -1.04 -3.83 4.94
N ALA A 126 0.04 -3.56 4.20
CA ALA A 126 0.59 -4.46 3.20
C ALA A 126 1.02 -5.81 3.79
N ALA A 127 1.73 -5.79 4.93
CA ALA A 127 2.13 -6.99 5.64
C ALA A 127 0.91 -7.84 6.02
N THR A 128 -0.11 -7.22 6.62
CA THR A 128 -1.37 -7.90 6.96
C THR A 128 -2.07 -8.44 5.72
N CYS A 129 -2.17 -7.67 4.63
CA CYS A 129 -2.78 -8.14 3.37
C CYS A 129 -2.07 -9.38 2.81
N GLN A 130 -0.73 -9.41 2.84
CA GLN A 130 0.03 -10.56 2.38
C GLN A 130 -0.28 -11.81 3.20
N VAL A 131 -0.29 -11.69 4.53
CA VAL A 131 -0.57 -12.81 5.44
C VAL A 131 -2.02 -13.29 5.27
N LEU A 132 -2.98 -12.36 5.22
CA LEU A 132 -4.39 -12.69 5.00
C LEU A 132 -4.60 -13.38 3.65
N ALA A 133 -3.94 -12.91 2.59
CA ALA A 133 -4.04 -13.52 1.28
C ALA A 133 -3.59 -14.98 1.28
N ARG A 134 -2.47 -15.29 1.97
CA ARG A 134 -1.90 -16.64 2.08
C ARG A 134 -2.80 -17.63 2.81
N HIS A 135 -3.42 -17.20 3.91
CA HIS A 135 -4.12 -18.11 4.81
C HIS A 135 -5.63 -18.20 4.55
N TYR A 136 -6.24 -17.11 4.07
CA TYR A 136 -7.70 -17.00 4.01
C TYR A 136 -8.28 -16.86 2.60
N THR A 137 -7.44 -16.69 1.58
CA THR A 137 -7.92 -16.43 0.22
C THR A 137 -7.18 -17.26 -0.83
N ARG A 138 -7.62 -17.13 -2.09
CA ARG A 138 -6.90 -17.66 -3.26
C ARG A 138 -6.20 -16.54 -4.05
N LEU A 139 -6.18 -15.32 -3.51
CA LEU A 139 -5.54 -14.17 -4.14
C LEU A 139 -4.02 -14.31 -4.06
N GLN A 140 -3.32 -13.73 -5.03
CA GLN A 140 -1.86 -13.72 -5.05
C GLN A 140 -1.32 -12.85 -3.89
N PRO A 141 -0.53 -13.41 -2.95
CA PRO A 141 -0.05 -12.67 -1.77
C PRO A 141 0.86 -11.49 -2.07
N ASP A 142 1.60 -11.53 -3.17
CA ASP A 142 2.45 -10.45 -3.66
C ASP A 142 1.63 -9.29 -4.23
N GLN A 143 0.56 -9.58 -4.98
CA GLN A 143 -0.39 -8.57 -5.41
C GLN A 143 -1.15 -7.96 -4.22
N ALA A 144 -1.46 -8.76 -3.20
CA ALA A 144 -2.07 -8.27 -1.95
C ALA A 144 -1.13 -7.36 -1.16
N LEU A 145 0.16 -7.69 -1.09
CA LEU A 145 1.19 -6.81 -0.53
C LEU A 145 1.22 -5.48 -1.29
N LEU A 146 1.27 -5.53 -2.63
CA LEU A 146 1.31 -4.35 -3.48
C LEU A 146 0.05 -3.48 -3.30
N ALA A 147 -1.13 -4.08 -3.27
CA ALA A 147 -2.40 -3.41 -2.97
C ALA A 147 -2.33 -2.63 -1.64
N GLY A 148 -1.80 -3.24 -0.58
CA GLY A 148 -1.61 -2.57 0.71
C GLY A 148 -0.58 -1.44 0.67
N LEU A 149 0.49 -1.54 -0.15
CA LEU A 149 1.48 -0.47 -0.28
C LEU A 149 0.93 0.76 -1.01
N ILE A 150 0.07 0.54 -2.01
CA ILE A 150 -0.43 1.61 -2.88
C ILE A 150 -1.78 2.18 -2.47
N HIS A 151 -2.46 1.60 -1.47
CA HIS A 151 -3.85 1.97 -1.12
C HIS A 151 -4.03 3.46 -0.76
N GLN A 152 -2.98 4.11 -0.25
CA GLN A 152 -2.98 5.52 0.17
C GLN A 152 -2.14 6.43 -0.73
N ILE A 153 -1.79 6.00 -1.95
CA ILE A 153 -0.95 6.80 -2.86
C ILE A 153 -1.54 8.20 -3.17
N GLY A 154 -2.86 8.35 -3.11
CA GLY A 154 -3.55 9.63 -3.29
C GLY A 154 -3.24 10.69 -2.23
N MET A 155 -2.61 10.31 -1.11
CA MET A 155 -2.16 11.26 -0.08
C MET A 155 -1.00 12.13 -0.57
N LEU A 156 -0.13 11.59 -1.44
CA LEU A 156 1.09 12.26 -1.91
C LEU A 156 0.85 13.64 -2.53
N PRO A 157 0.03 13.78 -3.59
CA PRO A 157 -0.22 15.08 -4.22
C PRO A 157 -0.96 16.07 -3.30
N ILE A 158 -1.76 15.58 -2.34
CA ILE A 158 -2.46 16.45 -1.38
C ILE A 158 -1.46 17.00 -0.36
N LEU A 159 -0.56 16.17 0.14
CA LEU A 159 0.50 16.57 1.07
C LEU A 159 1.51 17.50 0.40
N SER A 160 1.87 17.25 -0.86
CA SER A 160 2.70 18.16 -1.66
C SER A 160 2.01 19.51 -1.90
N TYR A 161 0.71 19.51 -2.22
CA TYR A 161 -0.05 20.76 -2.32
C TYR A 161 -0.08 21.52 -0.98
N ALA A 162 -0.20 20.82 0.14
CA ALA A 162 -0.22 21.41 1.47
C ALA A 162 1.13 22.03 1.86
N GLU A 163 2.25 21.46 1.38
CA GLU A 163 3.59 22.01 1.59
C GLU A 163 3.73 23.42 0.99
N ASP A 164 3.14 23.65 -0.17
CA ASP A 164 3.13 24.95 -0.87
C ASP A 164 2.03 25.91 -0.37
N ASN A 165 1.12 25.46 0.51
CA ASN A 165 -0.04 26.22 0.98
C ASN A 165 0.02 26.43 2.50
N ALA A 166 0.55 27.59 2.93
CA ALA A 166 0.78 27.90 4.34
C ALA A 166 -0.50 27.84 5.21
N ASP A 167 -1.66 28.23 4.67
CA ASP A 167 -2.92 28.19 5.41
C ASP A 167 -3.34 26.74 5.73
N LEU A 168 -3.18 25.83 4.76
CA LEU A 168 -3.47 24.41 4.94
C LEU A 168 -2.41 23.69 5.79
N LEU A 169 -1.15 24.09 5.66
CA LEU A 169 -0.02 23.54 6.43
C LEU A 169 -0.21 23.73 7.94
N HIS A 170 -0.76 24.88 8.35
CA HIS A 170 -0.99 25.21 9.76
C HIS A 170 -2.37 24.79 10.29
N ASP A 171 -3.33 24.47 9.43
CA ASP A 171 -4.65 23.94 9.80
C ASP A 171 -4.72 22.42 9.59
N SER A 172 -4.19 21.68 10.57
CA SER A 172 -4.19 20.20 10.54
C SER A 172 -5.60 19.59 10.42
N ILE A 173 -6.63 20.25 10.96
CA ILE A 173 -8.01 19.74 10.89
C ILE A 173 -8.52 19.83 9.45
N SER A 174 -8.32 20.97 8.80
CA SER A 174 -8.69 21.14 7.40
C SER A 174 -7.90 20.21 6.48
N LEU A 175 -6.60 20.03 6.72
CA LEU A 175 -5.77 19.09 5.97
C LEU A 175 -6.26 17.64 6.09
N ASP A 176 -6.52 17.18 7.31
CA ASP A 176 -7.00 15.80 7.55
C ASP A 176 -8.35 15.56 6.84
N LEU A 177 -9.26 16.54 6.87
CA LEU A 177 -10.54 16.47 6.15
C LEU A 177 -10.39 16.42 4.63
N VAL A 178 -9.42 17.14 4.07
CA VAL A 178 -9.13 17.12 2.62
C VAL A 178 -8.52 15.78 2.23
N LEU A 179 -7.54 15.29 3.01
CA LEU A 179 -6.92 13.99 2.82
C LEU A 179 -7.98 12.89 2.81
N GLU A 180 -8.80 12.77 3.86
CA GLU A 180 -9.84 11.73 4.00
C GLU A 180 -10.79 11.70 2.80
N LYS A 181 -11.14 12.87 2.25
CA LYS A 181 -12.12 12.97 1.16
C LYS A 181 -11.56 12.74 -0.23
N LEU A 182 -10.33 13.18 -0.48
CA LEU A 182 -9.78 13.22 -1.84
C LEU A 182 -8.81 12.08 -2.13
N HIS A 183 -8.05 11.62 -1.14
CA HIS A 183 -7.06 10.57 -1.37
C HIS A 183 -7.64 9.29 -2.00
N PRO A 184 -8.89 8.83 -1.72
CA PRO A 184 -9.38 7.59 -2.29
C PRO A 184 -9.56 7.68 -3.81
N SER A 185 -10.23 8.77 -4.24
CA SER A 185 -10.50 9.00 -5.66
C SER A 185 -9.23 9.36 -6.42
N LEU A 186 -8.35 10.15 -5.81
CA LEU A 186 -7.09 10.56 -6.41
C LEU A 186 -6.11 9.40 -6.53
N GLY A 187 -6.05 8.52 -5.53
CA GLY A 187 -5.24 7.31 -5.57
C GLY A 187 -5.66 6.39 -6.72
N SER A 188 -6.95 6.15 -6.89
CA SER A 188 -7.46 5.34 -8.01
C SER A 188 -7.17 6.00 -9.37
N TYR A 189 -7.25 7.32 -9.46
CA TYR A 189 -6.88 8.06 -10.67
C TYR A 189 -5.39 7.90 -11.02
N ILE A 190 -4.50 8.06 -10.03
CA ILE A 190 -3.05 7.90 -10.21
C ILE A 190 -2.72 6.50 -10.69
N LEU A 191 -3.23 5.46 -10.03
CA LEU A 191 -2.94 4.08 -10.40
C LEU A 191 -3.44 3.73 -11.81
N ARG A 192 -4.60 4.27 -12.23
CA ARG A 192 -5.07 4.12 -13.61
C ARG A 192 -4.17 4.83 -14.62
N SER A 193 -3.62 5.99 -14.27
CA SER A 193 -2.68 6.71 -15.15
C SER A 193 -1.32 6.02 -15.27
N TRP A 194 -1.00 5.12 -14.34
CA TRP A 194 0.19 4.26 -14.38
C TRP A 194 -0.11 2.86 -14.92
N ASP A 195 -1.26 2.67 -15.56
CA ASP A 195 -1.69 1.40 -16.18
C ASP A 195 -1.69 0.19 -15.23
N PHE A 196 -1.90 0.40 -13.92
CA PHE A 196 -2.11 -0.71 -12.98
C PHE A 196 -3.39 -1.48 -13.32
N GLN A 197 -3.38 -2.78 -13.03
CA GLN A 197 -4.53 -3.66 -13.25
C GLN A 197 -5.80 -3.08 -12.58
N PRO A 198 -6.99 -3.20 -13.21
CA PRO A 198 -8.22 -2.59 -12.71
C PRO A 198 -8.55 -2.91 -11.25
N ASP A 199 -8.26 -4.13 -10.82
CA ASP A 199 -8.54 -4.60 -9.46
C ASP A 199 -7.67 -3.87 -8.43
N LEU A 200 -6.38 -3.68 -8.72
CA LEU A 200 -5.47 -2.88 -7.88
C LEU A 200 -5.78 -1.39 -7.93
N ALA A 201 -6.07 -0.87 -9.14
CA ALA A 201 -6.37 0.54 -9.33
C ALA A 201 -7.69 0.96 -8.68
N LEU A 202 -8.59 0.02 -8.36
CA LEU A 202 -9.83 0.28 -7.62
C LEU A 202 -9.62 0.38 -6.10
N VAL A 203 -8.62 -0.32 -5.55
CA VAL A 203 -8.37 -0.43 -4.11
C VAL A 203 -8.40 0.92 -3.38
N PRO A 204 -7.65 1.97 -3.80
CA PRO A 204 -7.64 3.23 -3.06
C PRO A 204 -9.02 3.86 -2.91
N LYS A 205 -9.91 3.67 -3.89
CA LYS A 205 -11.24 4.26 -3.90
C LYS A 205 -12.22 3.52 -2.99
N GLU A 206 -12.11 2.19 -2.94
CA GLU A 206 -13.15 1.34 -2.33
C GLU A 206 -12.78 0.78 -0.96
N TYR A 207 -11.51 0.80 -0.53
CA TYR A 207 -11.11 0.14 0.72
C TYR A 207 -11.80 0.71 1.98
N LEU A 208 -12.21 1.98 1.98
CA LEU A 208 -13.01 2.62 3.04
C LEU A 208 -14.53 2.51 2.82
N ASN A 209 -14.98 2.02 1.67
CA ASN A 209 -16.39 1.79 1.40
C ASN A 209 -16.87 0.55 2.14
N LEU A 210 -17.44 0.74 3.33
CA LEU A 210 -17.99 -0.35 4.17
C LEU A 210 -19.16 -1.10 3.51
N LYS A 211 -19.68 -0.59 2.39
CA LYS A 211 -20.73 -1.23 1.58
C LYS A 211 -20.18 -1.86 0.31
N HIS A 212 -18.86 -2.07 0.22
CA HIS A 212 -18.23 -2.74 -0.92
C HIS A 212 -18.83 -4.13 -1.14
N THR A 213 -19.21 -4.39 -2.39
CA THR A 213 -19.83 -5.65 -2.82
C THR A 213 -18.97 -6.31 -3.89
N ALA A 214 -18.66 -7.58 -3.70
CA ALA A 214 -17.96 -8.41 -4.66
C ALA A 214 -18.53 -9.85 -4.60
N ASP A 215 -18.41 -10.59 -5.70
CA ASP A 215 -18.88 -11.99 -5.78
C ASP A 215 -18.00 -12.95 -4.98
N SER A 216 -16.72 -12.63 -4.84
CA SER A 216 -15.71 -13.35 -4.06
C SER A 216 -14.74 -12.38 -3.42
N ALA A 217 -13.91 -12.85 -2.47
CA ALA A 217 -12.86 -12.03 -1.88
C ALA A 217 -11.95 -11.42 -2.95
N ASP A 218 -11.74 -10.10 -2.87
CA ASP A 218 -10.87 -9.34 -3.76
C ASP A 218 -9.77 -8.58 -2.98
N TYR A 219 -8.89 -7.87 -3.69
CA TYR A 219 -7.83 -7.08 -3.05
C TYR A 219 -8.38 -5.91 -2.22
N THR A 220 -9.57 -5.39 -2.55
CA THR A 220 -10.22 -4.33 -1.77
C THR A 220 -10.65 -4.86 -0.40
N ASP A 221 -11.20 -6.08 -0.35
CA ASP A 221 -11.56 -6.75 0.89
C ASP A 221 -10.35 -6.96 1.80
N LEU A 222 -9.24 -7.45 1.25
CA LEU A 222 -7.99 -7.64 1.99
C LEU A 222 -7.49 -6.33 2.61
N VAL A 223 -7.46 -5.25 1.83
CA VAL A 223 -7.00 -3.93 2.29
C VAL A 223 -7.98 -3.33 3.29
N GLN A 224 -9.29 -3.51 3.11
CA GLN A 224 -10.30 -3.07 4.06
C GLN A 224 -10.15 -3.78 5.41
N VAL A 225 -10.04 -5.11 5.41
CA VAL A 225 -9.85 -5.90 6.64
C VAL A 225 -8.55 -5.52 7.34
N ALA A 226 -7.43 -5.47 6.60
CA ALA A 226 -6.14 -5.06 7.15
C ALA A 226 -6.16 -3.64 7.75
N THR A 227 -6.79 -2.69 7.05
CA THR A 227 -6.97 -1.32 7.54
C THR A 227 -7.76 -1.32 8.84
N LEU A 228 -8.93 -1.96 8.88
CA LEU A 228 -9.78 -1.98 10.07
C LEU A 228 -9.10 -2.67 11.26
N GLN A 229 -8.26 -3.68 10.98
CA GLN A 229 -7.46 -4.35 11.99
C GLN A 229 -6.36 -3.44 12.57
N SER A 230 -5.67 -2.62 11.77
CA SER A 230 -4.66 -1.66 12.26
C SER A 230 -5.23 -0.63 13.26
N TYR A 231 -6.55 -0.38 13.20
CA TYR A 231 -7.25 0.52 14.13
C TYR A 231 -7.97 -0.22 15.28
N ALA A 232 -7.83 -1.54 15.41
CA ALA A 232 -8.45 -2.33 16.47
C ALA A 232 -8.11 -1.80 17.86
N GLY A 233 -9.12 -1.67 18.73
CA GLY A 233 -8.92 -1.20 20.10
C GLY A 233 -8.56 0.28 20.24
N SER A 234 -8.46 1.03 19.14
CA SER A 234 -8.25 2.48 19.17
C SER A 234 -9.57 3.26 19.27
N ASP A 235 -9.49 4.52 19.70
CA ASP A 235 -10.64 5.44 19.72
C ASP A 235 -11.05 5.97 18.33
N HIS A 236 -10.29 5.61 17.29
CA HIS A 236 -10.53 6.03 15.92
C HIS A 236 -11.89 5.51 15.42
N PRO A 237 -12.64 6.24 14.57
CA PRO A 237 -13.92 5.78 14.02
C PRO A 237 -13.84 4.39 13.37
N LEU A 238 -12.75 4.10 12.66
CA LEU A 238 -12.50 2.78 12.05
C LEU A 238 -12.33 1.65 13.08
N GLY A 239 -11.84 1.95 14.28
CA GLY A 239 -11.72 0.98 15.38
C GLY A 239 -13.07 0.61 16.01
N LYS A 240 -14.12 1.41 15.76
CA LYS A 240 -15.48 1.23 16.31
C LYS A 240 -16.45 0.59 15.31
N VAL A 241 -15.98 0.27 14.10
CA VAL A 241 -16.80 -0.38 13.07
C VAL A 241 -17.13 -1.81 13.49
N ASN A 242 -18.39 -2.21 13.35
CA ASN A 242 -18.81 -3.59 13.58
C ASN A 242 -18.32 -4.50 12.44
N ARG A 243 -17.35 -5.37 12.74
CA ARG A 243 -16.62 -6.18 11.73
C ARG A 243 -17.40 -7.39 11.25
N THR A 244 -18.18 -8.01 12.13
CA THR A 244 -18.92 -9.25 11.86
C THR A 244 -20.00 -9.08 10.78
N GLU A 245 -20.50 -7.87 10.61
CA GLU A 245 -21.53 -7.51 9.61
C GLU A 245 -20.94 -7.05 8.27
N LEU A 246 -19.61 -6.91 8.15
CA LEU A 246 -18.98 -6.44 6.92
C LEU A 246 -18.83 -7.55 5.90
N GLY A 247 -19.22 -7.25 4.65
CA GLY A 247 -19.08 -8.18 3.53
C GLY A 247 -17.64 -8.63 3.30
N SER A 248 -16.65 -7.77 3.55
CA SER A 248 -15.22 -8.09 3.43
C SER A 248 -14.79 -9.18 4.43
N PHE A 249 -15.11 -9.02 5.71
CA PHE A 249 -14.84 -10.05 6.74
C PHE A 249 -15.55 -11.37 6.42
N GLN A 250 -16.80 -11.31 5.94
CA GLN A 250 -17.55 -12.51 5.54
C GLN A 250 -16.92 -13.22 4.35
N ARG A 251 -16.51 -12.49 3.31
CA ARG A 251 -15.86 -13.05 2.11
C ARG A 251 -14.49 -13.67 2.40
N LEU A 252 -13.76 -13.14 3.38
CA LEU A 252 -12.50 -13.72 3.86
C LEU A 252 -12.71 -14.89 4.83
N GLY A 253 -13.97 -15.21 5.20
CA GLY A 253 -14.27 -16.27 6.16
C GLY A 253 -13.89 -15.91 7.61
N LEU A 254 -13.72 -14.62 7.91
CA LEU A 254 -13.30 -14.12 9.22
C LEU A 254 -14.49 -13.79 10.14
N ALA A 255 -15.74 -13.80 9.67
CA ALA A 255 -16.89 -13.27 10.42
C ALA A 255 -17.39 -14.10 11.65
N ALA A 256 -16.60 -15.03 12.20
CA ALA A 256 -16.99 -15.87 13.34
C ALA A 256 -16.16 -15.55 14.60
N ASP A 257 -16.72 -15.77 15.81
CA ASP A 257 -16.15 -15.48 17.15
C ASP A 257 -14.72 -16.05 17.44
N GLU A 258 -14.08 -16.72 16.49
CA GLU A 258 -12.67 -17.14 16.51
C GLU A 258 -11.70 -16.04 15.99
N GLU A 259 -12.22 -14.86 15.59
CA GLU A 259 -11.50 -13.70 15.02
C GLU A 259 -10.23 -13.29 15.79
N VAL A 260 -10.35 -13.13 17.11
CA VAL A 260 -9.28 -12.55 17.93
C VAL A 260 -8.12 -13.53 18.04
N THR A 261 -8.42 -14.82 18.25
CA THR A 261 -7.39 -15.84 18.51
C THR A 261 -6.60 -16.19 17.25
N GLN A 262 -7.24 -16.22 16.07
CA GLN A 262 -6.55 -16.54 14.82
C GLN A 262 -5.69 -15.37 14.31
N LEU A 263 -6.19 -14.13 14.42
CA LEU A 263 -5.42 -12.94 14.03
C LEU A 263 -4.29 -12.62 15.02
N GLU A 264 -4.48 -12.88 16.32
CA GLU A 264 -3.41 -12.84 17.31
C GLU A 264 -2.32 -13.89 17.00
N ALA A 265 -2.70 -15.10 16.59
CA ALA A 265 -1.73 -16.14 16.20
C ALA A 265 -0.89 -15.76 14.97
N LEU A 266 -1.43 -14.93 14.08
CA LEU A 266 -0.74 -14.42 12.89
C LEU A 266 -0.02 -13.08 13.13
N SER A 267 -0.15 -12.48 14.32
CA SER A 267 0.47 -11.19 14.65
C SER A 267 2.00 -11.25 14.59
N GLU A 268 2.60 -12.34 15.07
CA GLU A 268 4.04 -12.58 14.96
C GLU A 268 4.48 -12.67 13.49
N GLU A 269 3.64 -13.27 12.63
CA GLU A 269 3.89 -13.38 11.19
C GLU A 269 3.81 -12.01 10.50
N MET A 270 2.82 -11.20 10.86
CA MET A 270 2.67 -9.82 10.36
C MET A 270 3.82 -8.92 10.80
N GLU A 271 4.21 -8.97 12.08
CA GLU A 271 5.34 -8.19 12.61
C GLU A 271 6.66 -8.59 11.95
N ALA A 272 6.88 -9.89 11.75
CA ALA A 272 8.02 -10.41 11.00
C ALA A 272 8.06 -9.87 9.55
N THR A 273 6.90 -9.80 8.88
CA THR A 273 6.77 -9.24 7.52
C THR A 273 7.13 -7.77 7.51
N GLN A 274 6.57 -7.01 8.45
CA GLN A 274 6.78 -5.57 8.59
C GLN A 274 8.27 -5.23 8.85
N ASN A 275 8.89 -5.93 9.79
CA ASN A 275 10.33 -5.78 10.11
C ASN A 275 11.21 -6.11 8.90
N ALA A 276 10.83 -7.12 8.12
CA ALA A 276 11.59 -7.50 6.94
C ALA A 276 11.53 -6.45 5.83
N LEU A 277 10.40 -5.76 5.70
CA LEU A 277 10.25 -4.70 4.72
C LEU A 277 10.95 -3.37 5.12
N GLY A 278 11.45 -3.24 6.35
CA GLY A 278 12.33 -2.15 6.74
C GLY A 278 11.74 -1.14 7.74
N MET A 279 10.71 -1.53 8.50
CA MET A 279 10.41 -0.87 9.78
C MET A 279 11.38 -1.33 10.86
#